data_AF-A0A7X6ZXU9-F1
#
_entry.id   AF-A0A7X6ZXU9-F1
#
_cell.length_a   1.000
_cell.length_b   1.000
_cell.length_c   1.000
_cell.angle_alpha   90.00
_cell.angle_beta   90.00
_cell.angle_gamma   90.00
#
_symmetry.space_group_name_H-M   'P 1'
#
loop_
_entity.id
_entity.type
_entity.pdbx_description
1 polymer ?
#
loop_
_entity_poly.entity_id
_entity_poly.type
_entity_poly.pdbx_seq_one_letter_code
_entity_poly.pdbx_strand_id
1 'polypeptide(L)' 'MKRIEDILLFGKIISTAFLIGGYIFFGLLAGKKLSSMGYPEWLEIALPLLMAAIGLWQGWLYLRNILQKK' A
#
# COMPACT_ATOMS: atom_id res chain seq x y z
N MET A 1 -29.37 -2.62 -10.81
CA MET A 1 -28.01 -2.14 -11.17
C MET A 1 -27.21 -1.63 -9.97
N LYS A 2 -27.79 -0.91 -9.00
CA LYS A 2 -27.09 -0.39 -7.80
C LYS A 2 -26.26 -1.43 -7.01
N ARG A 3 -26.77 -2.65 -6.84
CA ARG A 3 -26.06 -3.74 -6.11
C ARG A 3 -24.72 -4.17 -6.74
N ILE A 4 -24.61 -4.13 -8.07
CA ILE A 4 -23.38 -4.55 -8.77
C ILE A 4 -22.31 -3.47 -8.63
N GLU A 5 -22.70 -2.20 -8.73
CA GLU A 5 -21.83 -1.06 -8.46
C GLU A 5 -21.26 -1.09 -7.04
N ASP A 6 -22.08 -1.39 -6.03
CA ASP A 6 -21.63 -1.45 -4.64
C ASP A 6 -20.60 -2.56 -4.42
N ILE A 7 -20.81 -3.74 -5.03
CA ILE A 7 -19.84 -4.85 -4.97
C ILE A 7 -18.53 -4.47 -5.65
N LEU A 8 -18.59 -3.79 -6.81
CA LEU A 8 -17.39 -3.30 -7.50
C LEU A 8 -16.63 -2.26 -6.67
N LEU A 9 -17.36 -1.39 -5.97
CA LEU A 9 -16.77 -0.36 -5.10
C LEU A 9 -16.08 -0.99 -3.89
N PHE A 10 -16.74 -1.97 -3.26
CA PHE A 10 -16.16 -2.77 -2.18
C PHE A 10 -14.90 -3.52 -2.62
N GLY A 11 -14.94 -4.16 -3.79
CA GLY A 11 -13.78 -4.84 -4.38
C GLY A 11 -12.59 -3.89 -4.58
N LYS A 12 -12.84 -2.69 -5.13
CA LYS A 12 -11.80 -1.67 -5.30
C LYS A 12 -11.19 -1.20 -3.97
N ILE A 13 -12.01 -1.03 -2.93
CA ILE A 13 -11.52 -0.66 -1.59
C ILE A 13 -10.62 -1.77 -1.04
N ILE A 14 -11.06 -3.04 -1.11
CA ILE A 14 -10.25 -4.18 -0.67
C ILE A 14 -8.94 -4.26 -1.45
N SER A 15 -8.98 -4.16 -2.79
CA SER A 15 -7.76 -4.18 -3.61
C SER A 15 -6.79 -3.06 -3.24
N THR A 16 -7.30 -1.89 -2.87
CA THR A 16 -6.48 -0.77 -2.40
C THR A 16 -5.82 -1.08 -1.06
N ALA A 17 -6.56 -1.67 -0.13
CA ALA A 17 -6.01 -2.11 1.15
C ALA A 17 -4.92 -3.17 0.98
N PHE A 18 -5.12 -4.15 0.10
CA PHE A 18 -4.10 -5.14 -0.26
C PHE A 18 -2.87 -4.50 -0.91
N LEU A 19 -3.05 -3.50 -1.77
CA LEU A 19 -1.94 -2.77 -2.38
C LEU A 19 -1.09 -2.07 -1.31
N ILE A 20 -1.73 -1.35 -0.38
CA ILE A 20 -1.05 -0.67 0.73
C ILE A 20 -0.29 -1.70 1.59
N GLY A 21 -0.95 -2.80 1.95
CA GLY A 21 -0.33 -3.90 2.71
C GLY A 21 0.87 -4.49 1.97
N GLY A 22 0.78 -4.65 0.66
CA GLY A 22 1.87 -5.13 -0.20
C GLY A 22 3.10 -4.21 -0.16
N TYR A 23 2.90 -2.89 -0.20
CA TYR A 23 4.00 -1.93 -0.05
C TYR A 23 4.68 -2.07 1.32
N ILE A 24 3.91 -2.13 2.41
CA ILE A 24 4.45 -2.28 3.77
C ILE A 24 5.28 -3.57 3.87
N PHE A 25 4.71 -4.69 3.37
CA PHE A 25 5.38 -5.98 3.40
C PHE A 25 6.66 -5.98 2.55
N PHE A 26 6.63 -5.33 1.39
CA PHE A 26 7.80 -5.13 0.56
C PHE A 26 8.87 -4.32 1.28
N GLY A 27 8.51 -3.24 1.97
CA GLY A 27 9.43 -2.47 2.80
C GLY A 27 10.09 -3.29 3.91
N LEU A 28 9.33 -4.17 4.57
CA LEU A 28 9.85 -5.09 5.59
C LEU A 28 10.86 -6.09 5.01
N LEU A 29 10.52 -6.73 3.88
CA LEU A 29 11.40 -7.70 3.24
C LEU A 29 12.67 -7.03 2.69
N ALA A 30 12.52 -5.87 2.05
CA ALA A 30 13.64 -5.11 1.53
C ALA A 30 14.55 -4.60 2.66
N GLY A 31 13.96 -4.09 3.76
CA GLY A 31 14.71 -3.65 4.94
C GLY A 31 15.53 -4.79 5.55
N LYS A 32 14.92 -5.96 5.76
CA LYS A 32 15.62 -7.16 6.25
C LYS A 32 16.73 -7.62 5.30
N LYS A 33 16.48 -7.61 3.99
CA LYS A 33 17.47 -8.01 2.99
C LYS A 33 18.66 -7.04 2.97
N LEU A 34 18.40 -5.73 3.04
CA LEU A 34 19.45 -4.71 3.12
C LEU A 34 20.28 -4.86 4.39
N SER A 35 19.65 -5.05 5.55
CA SER A 35 20.34 -5.32 6.81
C SER A 35 21.24 -6.56 6.74
N SER A 36 20.75 -7.65 6.15
CA SER A 36 21.57 -8.86 5.91
C SER A 36 22.75 -8.65 4.95
N MET A 37 22.74 -7.58 4.16
CA MET A 37 23.83 -7.19 3.25
C MET A 37 24.84 -6.24 3.92
N GLY A 38 24.69 -5.95 5.22
CA GLY A 38 25.57 -5.06 5.98
C GLY A 38 25.18 -3.58 5.92
N TYR A 39 23.96 -3.26 5.45
CA TYR A 39 23.43 -1.90 5.57
C TYR A 39 23.05 -1.55 7.02
N PRO A 40 22.99 -0.26 7.36
CA PRO A 40 22.63 0.18 8.71
C PRO A 40 21.26 -0.35 9.18
N GLU A 41 21.18 -0.78 10.44
CA GLU A 41 19.99 -1.37 11.05
C GLU A 41 18.75 -0.45 11.03
N TRP A 42 18.95 0.88 11.01
CA TRP A 42 17.84 1.84 10.92
C TRP A 42 17.03 1.70 9.63
N LEU A 43 17.62 1.15 8.55
CA LEU A 43 16.89 0.89 7.30
C LEU A 43 15.80 -0.16 7.46
N GLU A 44 15.91 -1.08 8.43
CA GLU A 44 14.84 -2.06 8.71
C GLU A 44 13.54 -1.39 9.12
N ILE A 45 13.60 -0.22 9.75
CA ILE A 45 12.44 0.54 10.24
C ILE A 45 12.06 1.62 9.22
N ALA A 46 13.04 2.29 8.63
CA ALA A 46 12.81 3.37 7.69
C ALA A 46 12.16 2.89 6.38
N LEU A 47 12.56 1.73 5.82
CA LEU A 47 11.97 1.23 4.57
C LEU A 47 10.48 0.89 4.70
N PRO A 48 10.03 0.13 5.73
CA PRO A 48 8.61 -0.10 5.96
C PRO A 48 7.81 1.18 6.12
N LEU A 49 8.34 2.16 6.87
CA LEU A 49 7.66 3.45 7.07
C LEU A 49 7.55 4.24 5.75
N LEU A 50 8.62 4.29 4.96
CA LEU A 50 8.62 4.93 3.65
C LEU A 50 7.64 4.25 2.69
N MET A 51 7.66 2.92 2.63
CA MET A 51 6.75 2.17 1.78
C MET A 51 5.30 2.26 2.26
N ALA A 52 5.06 2.34 3.57
CA ALA A 52 3.73 2.61 4.13
C ALA A 52 3.21 3.98 3.69
N ALA A 53 4.04 5.02 3.79
CA ALA A 53 3.68 6.37 3.36
C ALA A 53 3.38 6.43 1.86
N ILE A 54 4.21 5.79 1.03
CA ILE A 54 4.00 5.69 -0.42
C ILE A 54 2.72 4.89 -0.73
N GLY A 55 2.53 3.75 -0.07
CA GLY A 55 1.35 2.91 -0.23
C GLY A 55 0.06 3.68 0.12
N LEU A 56 0.05 4.39 1.25
CA LEU A 56 -1.06 5.25 1.67
C LEU A 56 -1.33 6.38 0.67
N TRP A 57 -0.28 7.04 0.18
CA TRP A 57 -0.39 8.08 -0.84
C TRP A 57 -1.01 7.54 -2.14
N GLN A 58 -0.51 6.40 -2.63
CA GLN A 58 -1.04 5.74 -3.82
C GLN A 58 -2.47 5.27 -3.62
N GLY A 59 -2.78 4.68 -2.47
CA GLY A 59 -4.12 4.25 -2.12
C GLY A 59 -5.10 5.42 -2.04
N TRP A 60 -4.67 6.56 -1.49
CA TRP A 60 -5.45 7.79 -1.45
C TRP A 60 -5.74 8.34 -2.85
N LEU A 61 -4.73 8.41 -3.73
CA LEU A 61 -4.92 8.84 -5.12
C LEU A 61 -5.89 7.92 -5.86
N TYR A 62 -5.77 6.61 -5.67
CA TYR A 62 -6.64 5.62 -6.30
C TYR A 62 -8.09 5.74 -5.79
N LEU A 63 -8.30 5.84 -4.48
CA LEU A 63 -9.62 6.05 -3.87
C LEU A 63 -10.25 7.38 -4.31
N ARG A 64 -9.47 8.46 -4.35
CA ARG A 64 -9.93 9.78 -4.82
C ARG A 64 -10.41 9.71 -6.25
N ASN A 65 -9.68 9.03 -7.14
CA ASN A 65 -10.09 8.84 -8.53
C ASN A 65 -11.37 8.00 -8.67
N ILE A 66 -11.62 7.06 -7.75
CA ILE A 66 -12.87 6.28 -7.72
C ILE A 66 -14.04 7.16 -7.25
N LEU A 67 -13.82 7.96 -6.19
CA LEU A 67 -14.84 8.85 -5.64
C LEU A 67 -15.20 9.99 -6.58
N GLN A 68 -14.23 10.57 -7.31
CA GLN A 68 -14.47 11.66 -8.25
C GLN A 68 -15.08 11.22 -9.59
N LYS A 69 -15.12 9.91 -9.86
CA LYS A 69 -15.78 9.34 -11.06
C LYS A 69 -17.26 8.99 -10.84
N LYS A 70 -17.79 9.17 -9.64
CA LYS A 70 -19.23 9.15 -9.35
C LYS A 70 -19.81 10.54 -9.53
#